data_AF-A0A210R0S9-F1
#
_entry.id   AF-A0A210R0S9-F1
#
_cell.length_a   1.000
_cell.length_b   1.000
_cell.length_c   1.000
_cell.angle_alpha   90.00
_cell.angle_beta   90.00
_cell.angle_gamma   90.00
#
_symmetry.space_group_name_H-M   'P 1'
#
loop_
_entity.id
_entity.type
_entity.pdbx_description
1 polymer ?
#
loop_
_entity_poly.entity_id
_entity_poly.type
_entity_poly.pdbx_seq_one_letter_code
_entity_poly.pdbx_strand_id
1 'polypeptide(L)'
;MQRPNSKFPVTKQDFAQQIATGQGRALQLQPLGKPRDKRKKSKAKRIQEHDEEEEEEQKENAEVEPLITDRRKKSKKAMKENTLKQPAMMTSMREGIQRAYLDGLEFIRTKISEMEQEVGQVRTSFYDCKDGEEESEEKREEYLKRCNENFLIANNELRRKNVKLNVIDSEMKVVGVINKLREVADVDQGEIAFITQFWENVKQTVEGLRMIVEKFQTNVLQRLNQSCTSYNNADINLEVSDRYMEEIISYIAGLEREITNIRLLLKSFDSGIHQDLYTDSKFSDKLMVSCDLKAFPILRLVPDLTAKVERLCDISRKWLDRDQQYMDEVNNYIKKTRNMTKRREEVLKNQKEKQKKIEKAVKTAHILLHNNREKLQKIEMELDNLEVQLSGFKTEKKTKHSEKSQKSSMADFLKITLTQTKKNYNLQMKRQRLVKQVHDLEEFLVSIERELSDVEDQMMVKKQEKFLLREKVDTHQKTYEAFKTDFDRYSDGLEKLEQEVNVLSGQLLQLEIIQTYKSSPENVEQIFDRPQTVKLAPSLKEKIRRKRKALVTSE
;
A
#
# COMPACT_ATOMS: atom_id res chain seq x y z
N MET A 1 -32.49 -8.70 -59.60
CA MET A 1 -33.82 -8.67 -58.97
C MET A 1 -33.64 -8.51 -57.46
N GLN A 2 -34.25 -7.43 -56.93
CA GLN A 2 -34.65 -7.11 -55.55
C GLN A 2 -33.87 -7.68 -54.33
N ARG A 3 -33.28 -6.74 -53.56
CA ARG A 3 -33.15 -6.75 -52.07
C ARG A 3 -34.51 -6.30 -51.45
N PRO A 4 -34.88 -6.45 -50.14
CA PRO A 4 -34.03 -6.16 -48.94
C PRO A 4 -34.36 -6.82 -47.55
N ASN A 5 -33.51 -6.50 -46.54
CA ASN A 5 -33.69 -6.29 -45.06
C ASN A 5 -34.50 -7.31 -44.20
N SER A 6 -34.13 -7.67 -42.95
CA SER A 6 -33.88 -6.85 -41.74
C SER A 6 -33.19 -7.68 -40.62
N LYS A 7 -32.12 -7.22 -39.95
CA LYS A 7 -32.02 -6.46 -38.66
C LYS A 7 -32.55 -7.14 -37.36
N PHE A 8 -31.58 -7.49 -36.49
CA PHE A 8 -31.49 -7.31 -35.02
C PHE A 8 -32.21 -8.26 -34.02
N PRO A 9 -31.72 -8.37 -32.76
CA PRO A 9 -31.51 -9.62 -32.05
C PRO A 9 -32.40 -9.79 -30.82
N VAL A 10 -32.66 -11.03 -30.40
CA VAL A 10 -33.37 -11.30 -29.14
C VAL A 10 -32.39 -11.22 -27.97
N THR A 11 -32.68 -10.30 -27.06
CA THR A 11 -31.96 -9.94 -25.84
C THR A 11 -32.10 -10.96 -24.71
N LYS A 12 -31.11 -10.99 -23.80
CA LYS A 12 -30.95 -11.81 -22.58
C LYS A 12 -32.05 -11.66 -21.49
N GLN A 13 -33.28 -11.27 -21.83
CA GLN A 13 -34.30 -10.87 -20.85
C GLN A 13 -35.49 -11.83 -20.68
N ASP A 14 -35.61 -12.88 -21.50
CA ASP A 14 -36.79 -13.77 -21.45
C ASP A 14 -36.62 -15.03 -20.58
N PHE A 15 -35.46 -15.26 -19.97
CA PHE A 15 -35.26 -16.44 -19.10
C PHE A 15 -35.49 -16.16 -17.61
N ALA A 16 -35.63 -14.89 -17.21
CA ALA A 16 -35.79 -14.50 -15.82
C ALA A 16 -37.25 -14.52 -15.32
N GLN A 17 -38.24 -14.71 -16.20
CA GLN A 17 -39.66 -14.71 -15.81
C GLN A 17 -40.27 -16.10 -15.55
N GLN A 18 -39.56 -17.21 -15.84
CA GLN A 18 -40.12 -18.55 -15.63
C GLN A 18 -39.87 -19.18 -14.24
N ILE A 19 -39.16 -18.50 -13.33
CA ILE A 19 -38.90 -19.01 -11.96
C ILE A 19 -39.86 -18.39 -10.91
N ALA A 20 -40.73 -17.45 -11.28
CA ALA A 20 -41.48 -16.63 -10.33
C ALA A 20 -42.94 -17.05 -10.01
N THR A 21 -43.49 -18.12 -10.57
CA THR A 21 -44.88 -18.53 -10.26
C THR A 21 -44.96 -19.95 -9.72
N GLY A 22 -44.67 -20.09 -8.43
CA GLY A 22 -45.14 -21.21 -7.63
C GLY A 22 -46.65 -21.07 -7.39
N GLN A 23 -47.43 -22.04 -7.86
CA GLN A 23 -48.76 -22.32 -7.32
C GLN A 23 -48.90 -23.84 -7.18
N GLY A 24 -49.12 -24.26 -5.93
CA GLY A 24 -49.21 -25.65 -5.54
C GLY A 24 -50.55 -26.30 -5.86
N ARG A 25 -50.54 -27.63 -5.81
CA ARG A 25 -51.71 -28.43 -5.45
C ARG A 25 -51.31 -29.53 -4.49
N ALA A 26 -52.03 -29.54 -3.37
CA ALA A 26 -51.99 -30.54 -2.33
C ALA A 26 -52.54 -31.88 -2.83
N LEU A 27 -51.99 -32.98 -2.30
CA LEU A 27 -52.73 -34.25 -2.19
C LEU A 27 -52.55 -34.80 -0.77
N GLN A 28 -53.70 -34.94 -0.13
CA GLN A 28 -53.95 -35.60 1.15
C GLN A 28 -53.64 -37.10 1.06
N LEU A 29 -53.02 -37.67 2.10
CA LEU A 29 -53.33 -39.02 2.59
C LEU A 29 -53.07 -39.09 4.11
N GLN A 30 -54.10 -39.52 4.85
CA GLN A 30 -54.09 -40.01 6.23
C GLN A 30 -54.86 -41.35 6.23
N PRO A 31 -54.92 -42.13 7.33
CA PRO A 31 -53.85 -42.63 8.20
C PRO A 31 -54.03 -44.16 8.43
N LEU A 32 -53.14 -44.85 9.17
CA LEU A 32 -53.51 -46.08 9.92
C LEU A 32 -52.41 -46.50 10.90
N GLY A 33 -52.80 -46.77 12.15
CA GLY A 33 -52.18 -47.79 13.01
C GLY A 33 -51.30 -47.35 14.19
N LYS A 34 -51.94 -46.99 15.33
CA LYS A 34 -51.45 -47.26 16.70
C LYS A 34 -52.15 -48.55 17.18
N PRO A 35 -51.60 -49.41 18.09
CA PRO A 35 -51.49 -49.06 19.52
C PRO A 35 -50.42 -49.79 20.37
N ARG A 36 -49.98 -49.18 21.49
CA ARG A 36 -50.24 -49.69 22.85
C ARG A 36 -49.66 -48.81 23.98
N ASP A 37 -50.50 -48.62 24.99
CA ASP A 37 -50.26 -48.00 26.29
C ASP A 37 -49.19 -48.67 27.16
N LYS A 38 -48.55 -47.87 28.04
CA LYS A 38 -48.65 -48.04 29.50
C LYS A 38 -47.92 -46.93 30.29
N ARG A 39 -48.55 -46.57 31.42
CA ARG A 39 -48.03 -45.90 32.64
C ARG A 39 -48.09 -44.36 32.73
N LYS A 40 -49.27 -43.89 33.15
CA LYS A 40 -49.41 -42.84 34.18
C LYS A 40 -49.38 -43.49 35.57
N LYS A 41 -48.52 -43.01 36.47
CA LYS A 41 -48.69 -42.95 37.94
C LYS A 41 -47.37 -42.51 38.57
N SER A 42 -47.16 -41.19 38.70
CA SER A 42 -46.33 -40.54 39.76
C SER A 42 -45.98 -39.10 39.38
N LYS A 43 -46.87 -38.14 39.68
CA LYS A 43 -46.55 -36.71 39.96
C LYS A 43 -47.84 -35.92 40.08
N ALA A 44 -48.59 -36.22 41.14
CA ALA A 44 -49.68 -35.38 41.63
C ALA A 44 -49.50 -35.26 43.14
N LYS A 45 -48.37 -34.65 43.54
CA LYS A 45 -48.06 -34.22 44.90
C LYS A 45 -46.83 -33.28 44.92
N ARG A 46 -46.77 -32.35 43.96
CA ARG A 46 -45.69 -31.35 43.82
C ARG A 46 -46.17 -30.08 43.11
N ILE A 47 -47.45 -29.76 43.28
CA ILE A 47 -48.11 -28.55 42.77
C ILE A 47 -48.93 -28.05 43.97
N GLN A 48 -48.23 -27.38 44.89
CA GLN A 48 -48.81 -26.56 45.97
C GLN A 48 -47.73 -25.82 46.79
N GLU A 49 -46.45 -25.92 46.42
CA GLU A 49 -45.35 -25.13 47.01
C GLU A 49 -44.57 -24.34 45.94
N HIS A 50 -45.10 -24.18 44.72
CA HIS A 50 -44.41 -23.50 43.61
C HIS A 50 -45.10 -22.21 43.13
N ASP A 51 -46.22 -21.84 43.75
CA ASP A 51 -47.02 -20.67 43.35
C ASP A 51 -46.78 -19.44 44.27
N GLU A 52 -45.91 -19.55 45.28
CA GLU A 52 -45.54 -18.40 46.16
C GLU A 52 -44.11 -17.88 45.92
N GLU A 53 -43.24 -18.61 45.19
CA GLU A 53 -41.89 -18.12 44.81
C GLU A 53 -41.86 -17.36 43.46
N GLU A 54 -42.89 -17.48 42.61
CA GLU A 54 -42.93 -16.80 41.31
C GLU A 54 -43.43 -15.34 41.34
N GLU A 55 -43.97 -14.86 42.47
CA GLU A 55 -44.42 -13.45 42.62
C GLU A 55 -43.34 -12.49 43.17
N GLU A 56 -42.30 -12.97 43.85
CA GLU A 56 -41.17 -12.14 44.29
C GLU A 56 -40.08 -12.00 43.21
N GLU A 57 -39.86 -13.01 42.36
CA GLU A 57 -38.87 -12.95 41.26
C GLU A 57 -39.30 -12.06 40.06
N GLN A 58 -40.60 -11.71 39.98
CA GLN A 58 -41.14 -10.81 38.93
C GLN A 58 -41.13 -9.33 39.32
N LYS A 59 -40.95 -8.97 40.60
CA LYS A 59 -40.80 -7.56 41.03
C LYS A 59 -39.35 -7.08 41.01
N GLU A 60 -38.37 -7.96 41.22
CA GLU A 60 -36.95 -7.57 41.18
C GLU A 60 -36.40 -7.45 39.74
N ASN A 61 -37.01 -8.13 38.76
CA ASN A 61 -36.61 -8.05 37.35
C ASN A 61 -37.21 -6.84 36.58
N ALA A 62 -38.26 -6.19 37.09
CA ALA A 62 -38.91 -5.05 36.42
C ALA A 62 -38.18 -3.70 36.62
N GLU A 63 -37.32 -3.58 37.64
CA GLU A 63 -36.57 -2.34 37.91
C GLU A 63 -35.13 -2.35 37.33
N VAL A 64 -34.62 -3.53 36.93
CA VAL A 64 -33.23 -3.70 36.48
C VAL A 64 -33.07 -3.63 34.95
N GLU A 65 -34.11 -3.95 34.16
CA GLU A 65 -34.07 -3.87 32.70
C GLU A 65 -33.96 -2.45 32.09
N PRO A 66 -34.59 -1.38 32.62
CA PRO A 66 -34.42 -0.04 32.06
C PRO A 66 -33.02 0.55 32.36
N LEU A 67 -32.36 0.14 33.44
CA LEU A 67 -31.02 0.61 33.83
C LEU A 67 -29.88 -0.05 33.03
N ILE A 68 -30.04 -1.30 32.61
CA ILE A 68 -29.04 -2.03 31.79
C ILE A 68 -29.11 -1.61 30.32
N THR A 69 -30.31 -1.31 29.81
CA THR A 69 -30.50 -0.85 28.43
C THR A 69 -30.01 0.59 28.21
N ASP A 70 -30.13 1.47 29.20
CA ASP A 70 -29.58 2.84 29.14
C ASP A 70 -28.06 2.89 29.31
N ARG A 71 -27.46 2.03 30.14
CA ARG A 71 -26.00 1.88 30.22
C ARG A 71 -25.40 1.30 28.92
N ARG A 72 -26.08 0.36 28.26
CA ARG A 72 -25.66 -0.19 26.94
C ARG A 72 -25.86 0.81 25.79
N LYS A 73 -26.87 1.68 25.84
CA LYS A 73 -27.05 2.78 24.87
C LYS A 73 -26.01 3.89 25.08
N LYS A 74 -25.72 4.28 26.33
CA LYS A 74 -24.66 5.24 26.66
C LYS A 74 -23.25 4.71 26.34
N SER A 75 -22.97 3.42 26.56
CA SER A 75 -21.65 2.83 26.20
C SER A 75 -21.47 2.67 24.69
N LYS A 76 -22.51 2.31 23.92
CA LYS A 76 -22.47 2.29 22.45
C LYS A 76 -22.37 3.69 21.84
N LYS A 77 -22.97 4.71 22.46
CA LYS A 77 -22.85 6.12 22.04
C LYS A 77 -21.46 6.67 22.38
N ALA A 78 -20.89 6.36 23.55
CA ALA A 78 -19.53 6.71 23.94
C ALA A 78 -18.45 5.96 23.13
N MET A 79 -18.66 4.68 22.77
CA MET A 79 -17.78 3.96 21.84
C MET A 79 -17.83 4.58 20.44
N LYS A 80 -19.01 4.91 19.90
CA LYS A 80 -19.12 5.62 18.61
C LYS A 80 -18.50 7.02 18.65
N GLU A 81 -18.69 7.78 19.73
CA GLU A 81 -18.01 9.08 19.92
C GLU A 81 -16.50 8.94 20.05
N ASN A 82 -15.97 7.94 20.76
CA ASN A 82 -14.52 7.71 20.87
C ASN A 82 -13.90 7.26 19.54
N THR A 83 -14.62 6.47 18.73
CA THR A 83 -14.13 6.02 17.41
C THR A 83 -14.16 7.14 16.37
N LEU A 84 -15.02 8.15 16.54
CA LEU A 84 -15.06 9.37 15.71
C LEU A 84 -14.10 10.46 16.20
N LYS A 85 -13.85 10.56 17.52
CA LYS A 85 -12.92 11.54 18.12
C LYS A 85 -11.45 11.14 17.95
N GLN A 86 -11.10 9.86 17.99
CA GLN A 86 -9.71 9.40 17.78
C GLN A 86 -9.11 9.81 16.42
N PRO A 87 -9.76 9.60 15.26
CA PRO A 87 -9.21 10.02 13.98
C PRO A 87 -9.14 11.55 13.85
N ALA A 88 -10.09 12.28 14.42
CA ALA A 88 -10.06 13.75 14.45
C ALA A 88 -8.92 14.30 15.33
N MET A 89 -8.67 13.67 16.49
CA MET A 89 -7.59 14.04 17.40
C MET A 89 -6.21 13.72 16.83
N MET A 90 -6.06 12.58 16.14
CA MET A 90 -4.83 12.21 15.41
C MET A 90 -4.56 13.16 14.23
N THR A 91 -5.60 13.61 13.53
CA THR A 91 -5.47 14.57 12.43
C THR A 91 -5.07 15.96 12.95
N SER A 92 -5.72 16.43 14.02
CA SER A 92 -5.39 17.70 14.69
C SER A 92 -3.99 17.71 15.29
N MET A 93 -3.56 16.60 15.91
CA MET A 93 -2.19 16.45 16.42
C MET A 93 -1.17 16.47 15.27
N ARG A 94 -1.46 15.80 14.15
CA ARG A 94 -0.59 15.78 12.97
C ARG A 94 -0.45 17.15 12.31
N GLU A 95 -1.54 17.91 12.22
CA GLU A 95 -1.54 19.30 11.74
C GLU A 95 -0.72 20.22 12.64
N GLY A 96 -0.81 20.04 13.97
CA GLY A 96 -0.01 20.81 14.93
C GLY A 96 1.50 20.51 14.84
N ILE A 97 1.85 19.24 14.65
CA ILE A 97 3.24 18.79 14.51
C ILE A 97 3.84 19.26 13.18
N GLN A 98 3.09 19.22 12.07
CA GLN A 98 3.52 19.79 10.80
C GLN A 98 3.72 21.31 10.87
N ARG A 99 2.82 22.03 11.56
CA ARG A 99 2.98 23.47 11.78
C ARG A 99 4.28 23.77 12.53
N ALA A 100 4.57 23.04 13.61
CA ALA A 100 5.81 23.22 14.36
C ALA A 100 7.07 22.97 13.52
N TYR A 101 7.05 22.02 12.58
CA TYR A 101 8.15 21.82 11.64
C TYR A 101 8.32 23.00 10.68
N LEU A 102 7.23 23.52 10.11
CA LEU A 102 7.27 24.71 9.24
C LEU A 102 7.75 25.95 10.00
N ASP A 103 7.32 26.14 11.25
CA ASP A 103 7.82 27.19 12.13
C ASP A 103 9.34 27.03 12.39
N GLY A 104 9.83 25.79 12.47
CA GLY A 104 11.26 25.49 12.55
C GLY A 104 12.02 25.89 11.28
N LEU A 105 11.48 25.60 10.09
CA LEU A 105 12.09 26.07 8.84
C LEU A 105 12.13 27.59 8.77
N GLU A 106 11.07 28.27 9.20
CA GLU A 106 11.00 29.72 9.23
C GLU A 106 12.00 30.35 10.23
N PHE A 107 12.23 29.67 11.35
CA PHE A 107 13.29 30.04 12.28
C PHE A 107 14.68 30.00 11.62
N ILE A 108 14.98 28.95 10.83
CA ILE A 108 16.24 28.88 10.08
C ILE A 108 16.29 29.98 9.01
N ARG A 109 15.18 30.25 8.29
CA ARG A 109 15.11 31.36 7.32
C ARG A 109 15.44 32.70 7.98
N THR A 110 14.90 32.94 9.17
CA THR A 110 15.20 34.15 9.95
C THR A 110 16.69 34.25 10.25
N LYS A 111 17.33 33.14 10.68
CA LYS A 111 18.78 33.10 10.92
C LYS A 111 19.60 33.34 9.65
N ILE A 112 19.16 32.85 8.48
CA ILE A 112 19.81 33.16 7.22
C ILE A 112 19.68 34.64 6.89
N SER A 113 18.50 35.24 7.04
CA SER A 113 18.28 36.67 6.81
C SER A 113 19.09 37.55 7.77
N GLU A 114 19.25 37.15 9.04
CA GLU A 114 20.17 37.80 9.98
C GLU A 114 21.62 37.77 9.47
N MET A 115 22.10 36.62 8.96
CA MET A 115 23.45 36.51 8.39
C MET A 115 23.62 37.38 7.13
N GLU A 116 22.64 37.40 6.22
CA GLU A 116 22.66 38.26 5.03
C GLU A 116 22.75 39.74 5.41
N GLN A 117 22.00 40.14 6.45
CA GLN A 117 22.07 41.50 6.97
C GLN A 117 23.44 41.81 7.58
N GLU A 118 24.02 40.89 8.36
CA GLU A 118 25.39 41.04 8.89
C GLU A 118 26.42 41.17 7.76
N VAL A 119 26.31 40.38 6.69
CA VAL A 119 27.19 40.48 5.50
C VAL A 119 27.01 41.83 4.80
N GLY A 120 25.76 42.27 4.61
CA GLY A 120 25.45 43.57 4.02
C GLY A 120 26.02 44.73 4.83
N GLN A 121 25.97 44.66 6.16
CA GLN A 121 26.58 45.64 7.07
C GLN A 121 28.10 45.66 6.96
N VAL A 122 28.75 44.48 6.97
CA VAL A 122 30.21 44.38 6.80
C VAL A 122 30.63 44.95 5.44
N ARG A 123 29.88 44.62 4.38
CA ARG A 123 30.12 45.15 3.04
C ARG A 123 29.96 46.67 2.98
N THR A 124 28.83 47.20 3.48
CA THR A 124 28.55 48.64 3.55
C THR A 124 29.64 49.38 4.33
N SER A 125 30.09 48.82 5.45
CA SER A 125 31.14 49.42 6.29
C SER A 125 32.50 49.45 5.59
N PHE A 126 32.83 48.42 4.79
CA PHE A 126 34.10 48.37 4.06
C PHE A 126 34.18 49.42 2.95
N TYR A 127 33.08 49.64 2.22
CA TYR A 127 33.03 50.56 1.08
C TYR A 127 32.55 51.97 1.45
N ASP A 128 32.08 52.19 2.68
CA ASP A 128 31.42 53.41 3.15
C ASP A 128 30.25 53.86 2.22
N CYS A 129 29.52 52.89 1.67
CA CYS A 129 28.42 53.13 0.75
C CYS A 129 27.18 52.32 1.14
N LYS A 130 25.99 52.95 1.16
CA LYS A 130 24.73 52.23 1.40
C LYS A 130 24.39 51.27 0.26
N ASP A 131 23.74 50.16 0.60
CA ASP A 131 23.27 49.17 -0.36
C ASP A 131 22.10 49.72 -1.22
N GLY A 132 22.21 49.58 -2.55
CA GLY A 132 21.24 49.98 -3.59
C GLY A 132 21.69 49.50 -4.97
N GLU A 133 20.83 48.85 -5.76
CA GLU A 133 21.26 47.81 -6.72
C GLU A 133 22.23 48.25 -7.85
N GLU A 134 22.14 49.48 -8.39
CA GLU A 134 23.06 49.94 -9.45
C GLU A 134 24.04 51.03 -8.98
N GLU A 135 23.55 52.08 -8.31
CA GLU A 135 24.41 53.15 -7.78
C GLU A 135 25.38 52.67 -6.68
N SER A 136 25.08 51.56 -5.97
CA SER A 136 26.00 51.01 -4.96
C SER A 136 27.13 50.22 -5.61
N GLU A 137 26.89 49.48 -6.70
CA GLU A 137 27.97 48.76 -7.39
C GLU A 137 29.01 49.72 -7.98
N GLU A 138 28.57 50.80 -8.62
CA GLU A 138 29.47 51.82 -9.19
C GLU A 138 30.32 52.49 -8.10
N LYS A 139 29.72 52.84 -6.95
CA LYS A 139 30.45 53.43 -5.81
C LYS A 139 31.47 52.46 -5.21
N ARG A 140 31.15 51.16 -5.13
CA ARG A 140 32.10 50.13 -4.68
C ARG A 140 33.27 49.97 -5.64
N GLU A 141 32.99 49.99 -6.95
CA GLU A 141 34.01 49.97 -7.98
C GLU A 141 34.91 51.21 -7.91
N GLU A 142 34.33 52.40 -7.74
CA GLU A 142 35.05 53.66 -7.60
C GLU A 142 35.96 53.67 -6.36
N TYR A 143 35.50 53.16 -5.22
CA TYR A 143 36.32 52.97 -4.03
C TYR A 143 37.55 52.10 -4.32
N LEU A 144 37.36 50.95 -4.99
CA LEU A 144 38.45 50.03 -5.31
C LEU A 144 39.40 50.60 -6.37
N LYS A 145 38.91 51.40 -7.34
CA LYS A 145 39.74 52.18 -8.27
C LYS A 145 40.62 53.16 -7.51
N ARG A 146 40.05 53.90 -6.57
CA ARG A 146 40.82 54.82 -5.71
C ARG A 146 41.87 54.08 -4.89
N CYS A 147 41.56 52.91 -4.33
CA CYS A 147 42.55 52.07 -3.65
C CYS A 147 43.68 51.66 -4.60
N ASN A 148 43.34 51.20 -5.81
CA ASN A 148 44.31 50.84 -6.84
C ASN A 148 45.23 52.02 -7.20
N GLU A 149 44.69 53.21 -7.40
CA GLU A 149 45.46 54.43 -7.69
C GLU A 149 46.44 54.78 -6.57
N ASN A 150 46.00 54.73 -5.31
CA ASN A 150 46.88 54.98 -4.16
C ASN A 150 47.98 53.92 -4.05
N PHE A 151 47.70 52.64 -4.31
CA PHE A 151 48.75 51.62 -4.35
C PHE A 151 49.73 51.82 -5.52
N LEU A 152 49.27 52.33 -6.67
CA LEU A 152 50.13 52.66 -7.80
C LEU A 152 51.04 53.86 -7.50
N ILE A 153 50.53 54.91 -6.86
CA ILE A 153 51.32 56.07 -6.43
C ILE A 153 52.42 55.61 -5.46
N ALA A 154 52.05 54.82 -4.45
CA ALA A 154 52.98 54.28 -3.46
C ALA A 154 54.09 53.45 -4.12
N ASN A 155 53.70 52.59 -5.07
CA ASN A 155 54.64 51.81 -5.85
C ASN A 155 55.58 52.68 -6.70
N ASN A 156 55.11 53.79 -7.25
CA ASN A 156 55.93 54.72 -8.02
C ASN A 156 56.94 55.47 -7.14
N GLU A 157 56.54 55.89 -5.94
CA GLU A 157 57.46 56.53 -4.99
C GLU A 157 58.55 55.55 -4.51
N LEU A 158 58.16 54.32 -4.17
CA LEU A 158 59.10 53.26 -3.82
C LEU A 158 60.08 52.95 -4.97
N ARG A 159 59.60 52.94 -6.22
CA ARG A 159 60.46 52.77 -7.41
C ARG A 159 61.46 53.90 -7.58
N ARG A 160 61.05 55.16 -7.39
CA ARG A 160 61.95 56.32 -7.49
C ARG A 160 63.13 56.23 -6.51
N LYS A 161 62.92 55.56 -5.38
CA LYS A 161 63.94 55.33 -4.35
C LYS A 161 64.62 53.95 -4.48
N ASN A 162 64.54 53.31 -5.66
CA ASN A 162 65.17 52.02 -5.98
C ASN A 162 64.73 50.84 -5.10
N VAL A 163 63.52 50.87 -4.53
CA VAL A 163 62.97 49.77 -3.76
C VAL A 163 62.32 48.74 -4.69
N LYS A 164 62.67 47.47 -4.54
CA LYS A 164 62.03 46.38 -5.30
C LYS A 164 60.56 46.24 -4.90
N LEU A 165 59.68 46.33 -5.90
CA LEU A 165 58.25 46.12 -5.73
C LEU A 165 57.90 44.63 -5.70
N ASN A 166 56.94 44.30 -4.86
CA ASN A 166 56.34 42.97 -4.77
C ASN A 166 54.85 43.07 -5.07
N VAL A 167 54.25 41.95 -5.49
CA VAL A 167 52.80 41.80 -5.55
C VAL A 167 52.21 41.98 -4.15
N ILE A 168 51.11 42.71 -4.05
CA ILE A 168 50.39 42.95 -2.79
C ILE A 168 49.24 41.94 -2.70
N ASP A 169 49.59 40.76 -2.20
CA ASP A 169 48.70 39.60 -2.09
C ASP A 169 48.49 39.13 -0.64
N SER A 170 48.92 39.89 0.37
CA SER A 170 48.70 39.53 1.77
C SER A 170 48.76 40.72 2.72
N GLU A 171 48.30 40.53 3.96
CA GLU A 171 48.48 41.48 5.05
C GLU A 171 49.95 41.91 5.19
N MET A 172 50.85 40.94 5.22
CA MET A 172 52.29 41.18 5.37
C MET A 172 52.87 42.02 4.23
N LYS A 173 52.33 41.90 3.01
CA LYS A 173 52.76 42.73 1.88
C LYS A 173 52.28 44.17 2.02
N VAL A 174 51.04 44.39 2.44
CA VAL A 174 50.52 45.76 2.68
C VAL A 174 51.31 46.45 3.78
N VAL A 175 51.50 45.78 4.93
CA VAL A 175 52.30 46.31 6.04
C VAL A 175 53.74 46.57 5.60
N GLY A 176 54.32 45.68 4.80
CA GLY A 176 55.65 45.86 4.22
C GLY A 176 55.76 47.11 3.33
N VAL A 177 54.72 47.41 2.53
CA VAL A 177 54.66 48.64 1.73
C VAL A 177 54.55 49.87 2.63
N ILE A 178 53.67 49.84 3.64
CA ILE A 178 53.51 50.95 4.61
C ILE A 178 54.83 51.27 5.31
N ASN A 179 55.53 50.26 5.81
CA ASN A 179 56.81 50.46 6.52
C ASN A 179 57.89 51.03 5.60
N LYS A 180 58.00 50.53 4.37
CA LYS A 180 58.93 51.06 3.38
C LYS A 180 58.62 52.51 2.99
N LEU A 181 57.34 52.87 2.87
CA LEU A 181 56.94 54.26 2.61
C LEU A 181 57.30 55.18 3.78
N ARG A 182 57.14 54.73 5.03
CA ARG A 182 57.53 55.49 6.24
C ARG A 182 59.03 55.75 6.33
N GLU A 183 59.85 54.84 5.82
CA GLU A 183 61.32 55.00 5.77
C GLU A 183 61.76 56.03 4.71
N VAL A 184 60.89 56.34 3.74
CA VAL A 184 61.18 57.32 2.69
C VAL A 184 60.70 58.71 3.15
N ALA A 185 61.65 59.58 3.50
CA ALA A 185 61.40 60.90 4.11
C ALA A 185 60.55 61.89 3.29
N ASP A 186 60.30 61.64 2.00
CA ASP A 186 59.60 62.56 1.07
C ASP A 186 58.17 62.11 0.70
N VAL A 187 57.63 61.04 1.30
CA VAL A 187 56.30 60.54 0.96
C VAL A 187 55.20 61.37 1.63
N ASP A 188 54.10 61.62 0.92
CA ASP A 188 52.91 62.29 1.47
C ASP A 188 52.33 61.49 2.64
N GLN A 189 52.24 62.13 3.81
CA GLN A 189 51.63 61.52 5.00
C GLN A 189 50.17 61.12 4.76
N GLY A 190 49.46 61.80 3.85
CA GLY A 190 48.10 61.46 3.44
C GLY A 190 47.99 60.09 2.75
N GLU A 191 48.97 59.73 1.92
CA GLU A 191 49.00 58.44 1.23
C GLU A 191 49.28 57.29 2.21
N ILE A 192 50.25 57.47 3.10
CA ILE A 192 50.54 56.49 4.16
C ILE A 192 49.32 56.29 5.05
N ALA A 193 48.63 57.37 5.42
CA ALA A 193 47.40 57.30 6.21
C ALA A 193 46.28 56.55 5.45
N PHE A 194 46.11 56.81 4.15
CA PHE A 194 45.10 56.12 3.34
C PHE A 194 45.34 54.61 3.23
N ILE A 195 46.58 54.19 2.92
CA ILE A 195 46.91 52.76 2.82
C ILE A 195 46.82 52.07 4.19
N THR A 196 47.17 52.77 5.28
CA THR A 196 46.98 52.28 6.65
C THR A 196 45.50 52.07 6.96
N GLN A 197 44.63 53.04 6.62
CA GLN A 197 43.19 52.91 6.79
C GLN A 197 42.61 51.75 5.97
N PHE A 198 43.02 51.60 4.71
CA PHE A 198 42.61 50.47 3.88
C PHE A 198 42.98 49.13 4.53
N TRP A 199 44.22 49.00 5.02
CA TRP A 199 44.67 47.79 5.70
C TRP A 199 43.82 47.46 6.93
N GLU A 200 43.55 48.45 7.79
CA GLU A 200 42.70 48.27 8.96
C GLU A 200 41.27 47.86 8.57
N ASN A 201 40.70 48.48 7.54
CA ASN A 201 39.37 48.14 7.03
C ASN A 201 39.32 46.71 6.48
N VAL A 202 40.31 46.29 5.69
CA VAL A 202 40.38 44.90 5.17
C VAL A 202 40.50 43.92 6.33
N LYS A 203 41.36 44.20 7.31
CA LYS A 203 41.57 43.32 8.48
C LYS A 203 40.30 43.15 9.31
N GLN A 204 39.64 44.25 9.63
CA GLN A 204 38.35 44.24 10.35
C GLN A 204 37.28 43.48 9.56
N THR A 205 37.24 43.66 8.25
CA THR A 205 36.29 42.97 7.36
C THR A 205 36.54 41.48 7.29
N VAL A 206 37.80 41.05 7.15
CA VAL A 206 38.20 39.63 7.13
C VAL A 206 37.81 38.94 8.44
N GLU A 207 38.05 39.59 9.59
CA GLU A 207 37.67 39.05 10.90
C GLU A 207 36.13 39.02 11.07
N GLY A 208 35.43 40.07 10.63
CA GLY A 208 33.96 40.09 10.62
C GLY A 208 33.36 38.96 9.80
N LEU A 209 33.89 38.72 8.60
CA LEU A 209 33.47 37.61 7.73
C LEU A 209 33.80 36.24 8.31
N ARG A 210 34.96 36.09 8.98
CA ARG A 210 35.30 34.86 9.72
C ARG A 210 34.25 34.55 10.78
N MET A 211 33.89 35.53 11.60
CA MET A 211 32.87 35.38 12.63
C MET A 211 31.49 35.02 12.05
N ILE A 212 31.10 35.64 10.94
CA ILE A 212 29.84 35.33 10.24
C ILE A 212 29.83 33.87 9.75
N VAL A 213 30.93 33.40 9.15
CA VAL A 213 31.02 32.01 8.65
C VAL A 213 30.94 31.00 9.80
N GLU A 214 31.58 31.28 10.94
CA GLU A 214 31.48 30.44 12.14
C GLU A 214 30.05 30.41 12.72
N LYS A 215 29.39 31.57 12.79
CA LYS A 215 27.98 31.67 13.16
C LYS A 215 27.08 30.91 12.19
N PHE A 216 27.31 31.03 10.88
CA PHE A 216 26.54 30.31 9.87
C PHE A 216 26.69 28.80 10.04
N GLN A 217 27.90 28.31 10.27
CA GLN A 217 28.13 26.89 10.43
C GLN A 217 27.43 26.31 11.67
N THR A 218 27.48 27.05 12.79
CA THR A 218 26.85 26.64 14.05
C THR A 218 25.33 26.80 14.02
N ASN A 219 24.82 27.89 13.45
CA ASN A 219 23.41 28.25 13.53
C ASN A 219 22.56 27.79 12.33
N VAL A 220 23.16 27.59 11.16
CA VAL A 220 22.43 27.21 9.94
C VAL A 220 22.83 25.80 9.52
N LEU A 221 24.10 25.58 9.20
CA LEU A 221 24.55 24.30 8.61
C LEU A 221 24.32 23.09 9.53
N GLN A 222 24.63 23.20 10.82
CA GLN A 222 24.36 22.11 11.77
C GLN A 222 22.88 21.74 11.85
N ARG A 223 21.98 22.73 11.83
CA ARG A 223 20.53 22.53 11.89
C ARG A 223 19.98 21.93 10.60
N LEU A 224 20.47 22.39 9.44
CA LEU A 224 20.14 21.81 8.13
C LEU A 224 20.55 20.32 8.05
N ASN A 225 21.77 20.00 8.48
CA ASN A 225 22.26 18.62 8.49
C ASN A 225 21.44 17.69 9.41
N GLN A 226 20.95 18.20 10.55
CA GLN A 226 20.05 17.47 11.45
C GLN A 226 18.67 17.23 10.82
N SER A 227 18.16 18.17 10.02
CA SER A 227 16.93 17.97 9.23
C SER A 227 17.12 16.86 8.17
N CYS A 228 18.31 16.71 7.58
CA CYS A 228 18.57 15.70 6.54
C CYS A 228 18.86 14.30 7.09
N THR A 229 19.59 14.17 8.20
CA THR A 229 20.07 12.86 8.72
C THR A 229 18.96 11.94 9.22
N SER A 230 17.74 12.44 9.40
CA SER A 230 16.60 11.67 9.92
C SER A 230 15.94 10.71 8.90
N TYR A 231 16.35 10.73 7.62
CA TYR A 231 15.76 9.92 6.56
C TYR A 231 16.58 8.66 6.18
N ASN A 232 17.91 8.70 6.26
CA ASN A 232 18.81 7.62 5.76
C ASN A 232 18.67 6.25 6.46
N ASN A 233 17.88 6.13 7.53
CA ASN A 233 17.79 4.91 8.34
C ASN A 233 16.52 4.08 8.09
N ALA A 234 15.62 4.52 7.20
CA ALA A 234 14.41 3.78 6.87
C ALA A 234 14.50 3.29 5.42
N ASP A 235 14.28 1.98 5.19
CA ASP A 235 14.18 1.35 3.87
C ASP A 235 12.94 1.85 3.11
N ILE A 236 12.96 3.13 2.74
CA ILE A 236 11.87 3.81 2.06
C ILE A 236 12.20 3.87 0.58
N ASN A 237 11.49 3.05 -0.19
CA ASN A 237 11.64 2.96 -1.64
C ASN A 237 10.54 3.77 -2.32
N LEU A 238 10.65 5.11 -2.26
CA LEU A 238 9.73 6.04 -2.91
C LEU A 238 10.50 7.01 -3.80
N GLU A 239 10.11 7.10 -5.08
CA GLU A 239 10.78 7.95 -6.07
C GLU A 239 10.88 9.43 -5.64
N VAL A 240 9.83 9.95 -4.98
CA VAL A 240 9.82 11.34 -4.47
C VAL A 240 10.93 11.58 -3.44
N SER A 241 11.26 10.55 -2.68
CA SER A 241 12.26 10.63 -1.64
C SER A 241 13.67 10.42 -2.16
N ASP A 242 13.86 9.54 -3.15
CA ASP A 242 15.14 9.38 -3.85
C ASP A 242 15.57 10.69 -4.51
N ARG A 243 14.65 11.33 -5.24
CA ARG A 243 14.89 12.64 -5.88
C ARG A 243 15.25 13.72 -4.86
N TYR A 244 14.52 13.76 -3.74
CA TYR A 244 14.83 14.69 -2.66
C TYR A 244 16.24 14.46 -2.10
N MET A 245 16.64 13.20 -1.86
CA MET A 245 17.99 12.90 -1.37
C MET A 245 19.10 13.35 -2.31
N GLU A 246 18.96 13.11 -3.62
CA GLU A 246 19.94 13.55 -4.61
C GLU A 246 20.15 15.08 -4.59
N GLU A 247 19.04 15.83 -4.52
CA GLU A 247 19.09 17.29 -4.44
C GLU A 247 19.75 17.78 -3.15
N ILE A 248 19.42 17.18 -1.99
CA ILE A 248 20.04 17.56 -0.72
C ILE A 248 21.54 17.23 -0.68
N ILE A 249 21.97 16.09 -1.23
CA ILE A 249 23.39 15.74 -1.35
C ILE A 249 24.13 16.81 -2.17
N SER A 250 23.52 17.29 -3.26
CA SER A 250 24.08 18.38 -4.06
C SER A 250 24.18 19.69 -3.27
N TYR A 251 23.19 20.04 -2.45
CA TYR A 251 23.25 21.24 -1.61
C TYR A 251 24.33 21.14 -0.52
N ILE A 252 24.45 19.97 0.13
CA ILE A 252 25.50 19.72 1.14
C ILE A 252 26.88 19.90 0.51
N ALA A 253 27.14 19.23 -0.63
CA ALA A 253 28.41 19.35 -1.33
C ALA A 253 28.71 20.80 -1.75
N GLY A 254 27.68 21.54 -2.20
CA GLY A 254 27.80 22.96 -2.52
C GLY A 254 28.20 23.82 -1.33
N LEU A 255 27.52 23.66 -0.19
CA LEU A 255 27.81 24.40 1.06
C LEU A 255 29.20 24.06 1.60
N GLU A 256 29.58 22.79 1.65
CA GLU A 256 30.89 22.36 2.13
C GLU A 256 32.03 22.92 1.27
N ARG A 257 31.84 22.94 -0.06
CA ARG A 257 32.80 23.51 -0.99
C ARG A 257 32.96 25.02 -0.77
N GLU A 258 31.88 25.79 -0.70
CA GLU A 258 31.95 27.23 -0.48
C GLU A 258 32.55 27.58 0.90
N ILE A 259 32.16 26.87 1.97
CA ILE A 259 32.75 27.05 3.31
C ILE A 259 34.26 26.77 3.28
N THR A 260 34.68 25.70 2.60
CA THR A 260 36.10 25.35 2.47
C THR A 260 36.86 26.44 1.72
N ASN A 261 36.32 26.91 0.59
CA ASN A 261 36.92 27.99 -0.20
C ASN A 261 37.05 29.28 0.61
N ILE A 262 36.00 29.68 1.34
CA ILE A 262 36.04 30.86 2.22
C ILE A 262 37.12 30.70 3.29
N ARG A 263 37.16 29.56 3.99
CA ARG A 263 38.17 29.32 5.03
C ARG A 263 39.60 29.34 4.50
N LEU A 264 39.84 28.76 3.32
CA LEU A 264 41.13 28.79 2.67
C LEU A 264 41.53 30.23 2.30
N LEU A 265 40.62 31.01 1.72
CA LEU A 265 40.85 32.42 1.42
C LEU A 265 41.16 33.24 2.68
N LEU A 266 40.34 33.10 3.73
CA LEU A 266 40.53 33.76 5.02
C LEU A 266 41.87 33.39 5.68
N LYS A 267 42.32 32.14 5.55
CA LYS A 267 43.63 31.67 6.08
C LYS A 267 44.81 32.18 5.25
N SER A 268 44.60 32.34 3.95
CA SER A 268 45.63 32.79 3.01
C SER A 268 45.92 34.30 3.09
N PHE A 269 45.00 35.07 3.69
CA PHE A 269 45.14 36.52 3.88
C PHE A 269 46.49 36.93 4.52
N ASP A 270 46.99 36.16 5.49
CA ASP A 270 48.21 36.52 6.22
C ASP A 270 49.48 36.31 5.37
N SER A 271 49.51 35.23 4.57
CA SER A 271 50.75 34.68 3.98
C SER A 271 50.80 34.65 2.45
N GLY A 272 49.73 35.02 1.77
CA GLY A 272 49.62 35.10 0.31
C GLY A 272 48.30 34.51 -0.18
N ILE A 273 47.45 35.32 -0.81
CA ILE A 273 46.09 34.92 -1.17
C ILE A 273 46.07 33.86 -2.28
N HIS A 274 45.30 32.80 -2.06
CA HIS A 274 44.99 31.77 -3.06
C HIS A 274 44.03 32.31 -4.13
N GLN A 275 44.58 32.92 -5.18
CA GLN A 275 43.81 33.56 -6.25
C GLN A 275 42.99 32.57 -7.10
N ASP A 276 43.38 31.29 -7.10
CA ASP A 276 42.69 30.19 -7.76
C ASP A 276 41.30 29.90 -7.15
N LEU A 277 41.06 30.36 -5.92
CA LEU A 277 39.77 30.20 -5.23
C LEU A 277 38.78 31.33 -5.53
N TYR A 278 39.22 32.39 -6.21
CA TYR A 278 38.35 33.49 -6.56
C TYR A 278 37.27 33.07 -7.55
N THR A 279 36.12 33.72 -7.43
CA THR A 279 34.97 33.40 -8.26
C THR A 279 34.87 34.33 -9.45
N ASP A 280 34.51 33.77 -10.60
CA ASP A 280 34.19 34.55 -11.79
C ASP A 280 32.76 35.10 -11.63
N SER A 281 32.68 36.40 -11.34
CA SER A 281 31.43 37.13 -11.18
C SER A 281 31.45 38.39 -12.06
N LYS A 282 30.27 38.90 -12.42
CA LYS A 282 30.18 40.13 -13.22
C LYS A 282 30.93 41.31 -12.58
N PHE A 283 30.87 41.41 -11.25
CA PHE A 283 31.61 42.43 -10.51
C PHE A 283 33.12 42.19 -10.54
N SER A 284 33.56 40.93 -10.47
CA SER A 284 34.96 40.56 -10.66
C SER A 284 35.48 40.92 -12.05
N ASP A 285 34.69 40.71 -13.10
CA ASP A 285 35.07 41.06 -14.47
C ASP A 285 35.24 42.58 -14.62
N LYS A 286 34.34 43.38 -14.02
CA LYS A 286 34.49 44.85 -13.96
C LYS A 286 35.79 45.24 -13.25
N LEU A 287 36.09 44.63 -12.10
CA LEU A 287 37.32 44.91 -11.34
C LEU A 287 38.60 44.55 -12.10
N MET A 288 38.59 43.47 -12.90
CA MET A 288 39.72 43.09 -13.75
C MET A 288 40.06 44.14 -14.82
N VAL A 289 39.07 44.92 -15.25
CA VAL A 289 39.26 46.03 -16.20
C VAL A 289 39.73 47.30 -15.48
N SER A 290 39.20 47.53 -14.29
CA SER A 290 39.32 48.79 -13.56
C SER A 290 40.53 48.87 -12.63
N CYS A 291 41.08 47.74 -12.19
CA CYS A 291 42.19 47.66 -11.24
C CYS A 291 43.30 46.74 -11.76
N ASP A 292 44.56 47.00 -11.37
CA ASP A 292 45.68 46.10 -11.66
C ASP A 292 45.70 44.94 -10.64
N LEU A 293 44.79 43.99 -10.83
CA LEU A 293 44.67 42.82 -9.95
C LEU A 293 45.86 41.85 -10.05
N LYS A 294 46.77 42.03 -11.03
CA LYS A 294 48.03 41.28 -11.08
C LYS A 294 49.04 41.82 -10.08
N ALA A 295 49.08 43.14 -9.89
CA ALA A 295 49.90 43.79 -8.90
C ALA A 295 49.25 43.80 -7.50
N PHE A 296 47.92 43.95 -7.44
CA PHE A 296 47.15 44.09 -6.19
C PHE A 296 45.99 43.10 -6.04
N PRO A 297 46.25 41.78 -6.01
CA PRO A 297 45.21 40.77 -5.80
C PRO A 297 44.33 41.03 -4.57
N ILE A 298 44.90 41.65 -3.52
CA ILE A 298 44.18 41.94 -2.27
C ILE A 298 42.90 42.76 -2.46
N LEU A 299 42.80 43.57 -3.53
CA LEU A 299 41.61 44.36 -3.84
C LEU A 299 40.39 43.49 -4.18
N ARG A 300 40.59 42.24 -4.64
CA ARG A 300 39.52 41.30 -4.96
C ARG A 300 39.04 40.49 -3.75
N LEU A 301 39.81 40.47 -2.65
CA LEU A 301 39.56 39.58 -1.51
C LEU A 301 38.20 39.82 -0.85
N VAL A 302 37.92 41.05 -0.40
CA VAL A 302 36.67 41.39 0.27
C VAL A 302 35.43 41.22 -0.63
N PRO A 303 35.41 41.72 -1.89
CA PRO A 303 34.30 41.46 -2.79
C PRO A 303 34.00 39.97 -3.00
N ASP A 304 35.04 39.14 -3.13
CA ASP A 304 34.85 37.72 -3.39
C ASP A 304 34.39 36.95 -2.13
N LEU A 305 34.98 37.25 -0.96
CA LEU A 305 34.55 36.67 0.32
C LEU A 305 33.08 37.00 0.62
N THR A 306 32.67 38.27 0.48
CA THR A 306 31.27 38.68 0.70
C THR A 306 30.33 37.94 -0.24
N ALA A 307 30.63 37.88 -1.54
CA ALA A 307 29.83 37.14 -2.52
C ALA A 307 29.75 35.62 -2.23
N LYS A 308 30.82 35.01 -1.71
CA LYS A 308 30.78 33.60 -1.30
C LYS A 308 29.90 33.37 -0.08
N VAL A 309 29.92 34.27 0.92
CA VAL A 309 29.03 34.16 2.09
C VAL A 309 27.56 34.39 1.69
N GLU A 310 27.28 35.31 0.77
CA GLU A 310 25.93 35.46 0.18
C GLU A 310 25.49 34.18 -0.54
N ARG A 311 26.38 33.55 -1.32
CA ARG A 311 26.08 32.25 -1.95
C ARG A 311 25.79 31.13 -0.94
N LEU A 312 26.43 31.13 0.23
CA LEU A 312 26.07 30.18 1.29
C LEU A 312 24.63 30.37 1.74
N CYS A 313 24.20 31.62 1.92
CA CYS A 313 22.83 31.96 2.29
C CYS A 313 21.83 31.53 1.20
N ASP A 314 22.15 31.80 -0.06
CA ASP A 314 21.33 31.39 -1.22
C ASP A 314 21.14 29.87 -1.32
N ILE A 315 22.23 29.10 -1.18
CA ILE A 315 22.16 27.63 -1.22
C ILE A 315 21.32 27.11 -0.05
N SER A 316 21.49 27.67 1.15
CA SER A 316 20.68 27.30 2.31
C SER A 316 19.20 27.64 2.15
N ARG A 317 18.84 28.75 1.51
CA ARG A 317 17.44 29.07 1.18
C ARG A 317 16.85 28.06 0.21
N LYS A 318 17.57 27.73 -0.86
CA LYS A 318 17.14 26.71 -1.84
C LYS A 318 16.91 25.35 -1.18
N TRP A 319 17.77 24.97 -0.23
CA TRP A 319 17.54 23.78 0.58
C TRP A 319 16.24 23.90 1.38
N LEU A 320 16.04 24.95 2.17
CA LEU A 320 14.82 25.11 2.98
C LEU A 320 13.53 25.09 2.14
N ASP A 321 13.53 25.76 1.00
CA ASP A 321 12.38 25.78 0.09
C ASP A 321 12.10 24.38 -0.47
N ARG A 322 13.16 23.63 -0.78
CA ARG A 322 13.02 22.24 -1.21
C ARG A 322 12.51 21.32 -0.10
N ASP A 323 12.98 21.49 1.14
CA ASP A 323 12.48 20.77 2.32
C ASP A 323 10.97 21.00 2.51
N GLN A 324 10.52 22.26 2.39
CA GLN A 324 9.11 22.60 2.46
C GLN A 324 8.31 21.97 1.30
N GLN A 325 8.79 22.09 0.06
CA GLN A 325 8.15 21.50 -1.11
C GLN A 325 8.04 19.98 -0.98
N TYR A 326 9.07 19.31 -0.48
CA TYR A 326 9.07 17.86 -0.27
C TYR A 326 7.99 17.44 0.74
N MET A 327 7.81 18.19 1.82
CA MET A 327 6.73 17.92 2.78
C MET A 327 5.34 18.11 2.17
N ASP A 328 5.16 19.09 1.31
CA ASP A 328 3.91 19.29 0.58
C ASP A 328 3.64 18.16 -0.42
N GLU A 329 4.68 17.70 -1.13
CA GLU A 329 4.62 16.52 -2.01
C GLU A 329 4.20 15.28 -1.23
N VAL A 330 4.86 14.96 -0.12
CA VAL A 330 4.52 13.81 0.75
C VAL A 330 3.07 13.90 1.23
N ASN A 331 2.62 15.06 1.69
CA ASN A 331 1.22 15.25 2.10
C ASN A 331 0.22 15.03 0.96
N ASN A 332 0.54 15.51 -0.24
CA ASN A 332 -0.29 15.31 -1.41
C ASN A 332 -0.32 13.83 -1.83
N TYR A 333 0.81 13.14 -1.77
CA TYR A 333 0.88 11.69 -1.99
C TYR A 333 0.05 10.92 -0.96
N ILE A 334 0.14 11.25 0.33
CA ILE A 334 -0.69 10.62 1.37
C ILE A 334 -2.18 10.80 1.06
N LYS A 335 -2.61 12.01 0.72
CA LYS A 335 -4.02 12.29 0.36
C LYS A 335 -4.46 11.48 -0.85
N LYS A 336 -3.66 11.46 -1.92
CA LYS A 336 -3.94 10.71 -3.16
C LYS A 336 -3.98 9.20 -2.90
N THR A 337 -2.96 8.65 -2.25
CA THR A 337 -2.85 7.22 -1.94
C THR A 337 -3.99 6.77 -1.03
N ARG A 338 -4.34 7.52 0.04
CA ARG A 338 -5.52 7.20 0.87
C ARG A 338 -6.81 7.11 0.07
N ASN A 339 -7.05 8.06 -0.84
CA ASN A 339 -8.25 8.05 -1.67
C ASN A 339 -8.25 6.87 -2.65
N MET A 340 -7.10 6.53 -3.22
CA MET A 340 -6.92 5.37 -4.09
C MET A 340 -7.12 4.06 -3.34
N THR A 341 -6.51 3.90 -2.16
CA THR A 341 -6.68 2.74 -1.28
C THR A 341 -8.14 2.54 -0.93
N LYS A 342 -8.85 3.58 -0.45
CA LYS A 342 -10.28 3.49 -0.11
C LYS A 342 -11.15 3.03 -1.29
N ARG A 343 -10.93 3.60 -2.48
CA ARG A 343 -11.67 3.19 -3.69
C ARG A 343 -11.38 1.74 -4.05
N ARG A 344 -10.12 1.31 -3.98
CA ARG A 344 -9.71 -0.07 -4.30
C ARG A 344 -10.21 -1.07 -3.26
N GLU A 345 -10.22 -0.73 -1.98
CA GLU A 345 -10.82 -1.52 -0.91
C GLU A 345 -12.34 -1.72 -1.11
N GLU A 346 -13.05 -0.67 -1.54
CA GLU A 346 -14.48 -0.77 -1.85
C GLU A 346 -14.72 -1.70 -3.06
N VAL A 347 -13.91 -1.57 -4.12
CA VAL A 347 -13.94 -2.49 -5.25
C VAL A 347 -13.63 -3.92 -4.79
N LEU A 348 -12.62 -4.10 -3.93
CA LEU A 348 -12.24 -5.41 -3.40
C LEU A 348 -13.38 -6.05 -2.60
N LYS A 349 -14.06 -5.27 -1.74
CA LYS A 349 -15.23 -5.73 -1.00
C LYS A 349 -16.35 -6.18 -1.93
N ASN A 350 -16.67 -5.37 -2.94
CA ASN A 350 -17.70 -5.69 -3.92
C ASN A 350 -17.35 -6.95 -4.73
N GLN A 351 -16.08 -7.14 -5.09
CA GLN A 351 -15.62 -8.35 -5.79
C GLN A 351 -15.66 -9.59 -4.90
N LYS A 352 -15.27 -9.49 -3.61
CA LYS A 352 -15.43 -10.57 -2.63
C LYS A 352 -16.89 -11.02 -2.47
N GLU A 353 -17.82 -10.07 -2.47
CA GLU A 353 -19.25 -10.40 -2.41
C GLU A 353 -19.74 -11.10 -3.70
N LYS A 354 -19.24 -10.71 -4.88
CA LYS A 354 -19.53 -11.39 -6.15
C LYS A 354 -18.94 -12.80 -6.19
N GLN A 355 -17.69 -12.97 -5.76
CA GLN A 355 -17.05 -14.28 -5.68
C GLN A 355 -17.87 -15.25 -4.82
N LYS A 356 -18.34 -14.82 -3.64
CA LYS A 356 -19.21 -15.64 -2.78
C LYS A 356 -20.51 -16.09 -3.47
N LYS A 357 -21.08 -15.27 -4.36
CA LYS A 357 -22.29 -15.64 -5.12
C LYS A 357 -21.97 -16.70 -6.18
N ILE A 358 -20.85 -16.55 -6.89
CA ILE A 358 -20.39 -17.51 -7.90
C ILE A 358 -20.00 -18.84 -7.23
N GLU A 359 -19.29 -18.78 -6.10
CA GLU A 359 -18.91 -19.97 -5.32
C GLU A 359 -20.13 -20.80 -4.91
N LYS A 360 -21.20 -20.14 -4.46
CA LYS A 360 -22.47 -20.81 -4.16
C LYS A 360 -23.07 -21.47 -5.41
N ALA A 361 -23.06 -20.78 -6.56
CA ALA A 361 -23.54 -21.34 -7.82
C ALA A 361 -22.74 -22.56 -8.27
N VAL A 362 -21.41 -22.52 -8.16
CA VAL A 362 -20.51 -23.66 -8.45
C VAL A 362 -20.84 -24.85 -7.54
N LYS A 363 -20.99 -24.62 -6.23
CA LYS A 363 -21.35 -25.66 -5.26
C LYS A 363 -22.71 -26.30 -5.60
N THR A 364 -23.72 -25.48 -5.90
CA THR A 364 -25.04 -25.99 -6.30
C THR A 364 -24.98 -26.79 -7.60
N ALA A 365 -24.27 -26.30 -8.62
CA ALA A 365 -24.10 -27.00 -9.89
C ALA A 365 -23.36 -28.34 -9.72
N HIS A 366 -22.33 -28.37 -8.86
CA HIS A 366 -21.59 -29.58 -8.53
C HIS A 366 -22.47 -30.65 -7.87
N ILE A 367 -23.25 -30.26 -6.85
CA ILE A 367 -24.18 -31.16 -6.17
C ILE A 367 -25.21 -31.73 -7.14
N LEU A 368 -25.78 -30.88 -8.01
CA LEU A 368 -26.76 -31.31 -9.01
C LEU A 368 -26.18 -32.30 -10.01
N LEU A 369 -24.98 -32.01 -10.52
CA LEU A 369 -24.25 -32.90 -11.42
C LEU A 369 -23.94 -34.25 -10.77
N HIS A 370 -23.47 -34.23 -9.52
CA HIS A 370 -23.14 -35.44 -8.77
C HIS A 370 -24.39 -36.31 -8.56
N ASN A 371 -25.49 -35.72 -8.08
CA ASN A 371 -26.77 -36.42 -7.88
C ASN A 371 -27.29 -37.05 -9.19
N ASN A 372 -27.14 -36.37 -10.33
CA ASN A 372 -27.57 -36.91 -11.62
C ASN A 372 -26.66 -38.04 -12.11
N ARG A 373 -25.35 -37.99 -11.84
CA ARG A 373 -24.42 -39.10 -12.11
C ARG A 373 -24.75 -40.34 -11.28
N GLU A 374 -25.04 -40.16 -9.99
CA GLU A 374 -25.45 -41.27 -9.13
C GLU A 374 -26.77 -41.91 -9.59
N LYS A 375 -27.75 -41.09 -10.00
CA LYS A 375 -29.01 -41.60 -10.59
C LYS A 375 -28.75 -42.37 -11.88
N LEU A 376 -27.85 -41.89 -12.73
CA LEU A 376 -27.48 -42.57 -13.96
C LEU A 376 -26.85 -43.94 -13.67
N GLN A 377 -25.92 -44.00 -12.72
CA GLN A 377 -25.31 -45.26 -12.29
C GLN A 377 -26.36 -46.25 -11.75
N LYS A 378 -27.34 -45.80 -10.97
CA LYS A 378 -28.43 -46.66 -10.48
C LYS A 378 -29.26 -47.23 -11.63
N ILE A 379 -29.64 -46.40 -12.62
CA ILE A 379 -30.38 -46.86 -13.80
C ILE A 379 -29.54 -47.83 -14.64
N GLU A 380 -28.22 -47.60 -14.75
CA GLU A 380 -27.31 -48.51 -15.44
C GLU A 380 -27.27 -49.88 -14.76
N MET A 381 -27.14 -49.92 -13.44
CA MET A 381 -27.20 -51.18 -12.67
C MET A 381 -28.56 -51.87 -12.79
N GLU A 382 -29.67 -51.12 -12.77
CA GLU A 382 -31.01 -51.67 -12.98
C GLU A 382 -31.15 -52.29 -14.38
N LEU A 383 -30.61 -51.64 -15.41
CA LEU A 383 -30.59 -52.17 -16.77
C LEU A 383 -29.76 -53.44 -16.89
N ASP A 384 -28.57 -53.48 -16.29
CA ASP A 384 -27.72 -54.67 -16.29
C ASP A 384 -28.45 -55.85 -15.61
N ASN A 385 -29.13 -55.59 -14.49
CA ASN A 385 -29.95 -56.61 -13.80
C ASN A 385 -31.12 -57.10 -14.67
N LEU A 386 -31.84 -56.19 -15.34
CA LEU A 386 -32.92 -56.56 -16.26
C LEU A 386 -32.39 -57.35 -17.47
N GLU A 387 -31.21 -57.02 -17.99
CA GLU A 387 -30.56 -57.77 -19.07
C GLU A 387 -30.17 -59.19 -18.62
N VAL A 388 -29.67 -59.34 -17.39
CA VAL A 388 -29.42 -60.66 -16.79
C VAL A 388 -30.72 -61.45 -16.61
N GLN A 389 -31.78 -60.85 -16.08
CA GLN A 389 -33.09 -61.50 -15.93
C GLN A 389 -33.67 -61.94 -17.27
N LEU A 390 -33.61 -61.07 -18.28
CA LEU A 390 -34.05 -61.37 -19.64
C LEU A 390 -33.29 -62.56 -20.23
N SER A 391 -31.97 -62.59 -20.04
CA SER A 391 -31.14 -63.72 -20.48
C SER A 391 -31.50 -65.02 -19.74
N GLY A 392 -31.77 -64.93 -18.44
CA GLY A 392 -32.24 -66.04 -17.60
C GLY A 392 -33.54 -66.63 -18.13
N PHE A 393 -34.58 -65.79 -18.29
CA PHE A 393 -35.88 -66.21 -18.81
C PHE A 393 -35.79 -66.75 -20.25
N LYS A 394 -34.96 -66.17 -21.13
CA LYS A 394 -34.73 -66.71 -22.49
C LYS A 394 -34.12 -68.11 -22.46
N THR A 395 -33.17 -68.34 -21.56
CA THR A 395 -32.50 -69.64 -21.39
C THR A 395 -33.45 -70.67 -20.79
N GLU A 396 -34.24 -70.27 -19.79
CA GLU A 396 -35.26 -71.11 -19.18
C GLU A 396 -36.36 -71.49 -20.18
N LYS A 397 -36.88 -70.52 -20.95
CA LYS A 397 -37.83 -70.74 -22.04
C LYS A 397 -37.30 -71.78 -23.02
N LYS A 398 -36.04 -71.64 -23.47
CA LYS A 398 -35.41 -72.58 -24.41
C LYS A 398 -35.32 -73.99 -23.82
N THR A 399 -34.93 -74.10 -22.56
CA THR A 399 -34.80 -75.38 -21.85
C THR A 399 -36.16 -76.06 -21.71
N LYS A 400 -37.19 -75.32 -21.29
CA LYS A 400 -38.56 -75.82 -21.13
C LYS A 400 -39.22 -76.16 -22.46
N HIS A 401 -38.94 -75.40 -23.51
CA HIS A 401 -39.39 -75.72 -24.87
C HIS A 401 -38.76 -77.02 -25.38
N SER A 402 -37.47 -77.25 -25.10
CA SER A 402 -36.80 -78.52 -25.41
C SER A 402 -37.41 -79.68 -24.62
N GLU A 403 -37.66 -79.49 -23.31
CA GLU A 403 -38.30 -80.48 -22.43
C GLU A 403 -39.72 -80.85 -22.94
N LYS A 404 -40.53 -79.84 -23.29
CA LYS A 404 -41.85 -80.02 -23.89
C LYS A 404 -41.77 -80.82 -25.19
N SER A 405 -40.86 -80.46 -26.10
CA SER A 405 -40.68 -81.14 -27.38
C SER A 405 -40.31 -82.63 -27.21
N GLN A 406 -39.40 -82.93 -26.28
CA GLN A 406 -39.04 -84.32 -25.95
C GLN A 406 -40.24 -85.10 -25.38
N LYS A 407 -40.95 -84.55 -24.39
CA LYS A 407 -42.10 -85.21 -23.76
C LYS A 407 -43.27 -85.39 -24.74
N SER A 408 -43.50 -84.42 -25.63
CA SER A 408 -44.48 -84.54 -26.72
C SER A 408 -44.10 -85.66 -27.68
N SER A 409 -42.84 -85.71 -28.11
CA SER A 409 -42.34 -86.78 -28.99
C SER A 409 -42.48 -88.17 -28.35
N MET A 410 -42.22 -88.29 -27.04
CA MET A 410 -42.45 -89.54 -26.30
C MET A 410 -43.94 -89.88 -26.19
N ALA A 411 -44.82 -88.90 -25.98
CA ALA A 411 -46.27 -89.10 -25.95
C ALA A 411 -46.81 -89.55 -27.31
N ASP A 412 -46.26 -89.02 -28.41
CA ASP A 412 -46.58 -89.40 -29.79
C ASP A 412 -46.05 -90.78 -30.14
N PHE A 413 -44.81 -91.10 -29.74
CA PHE A 413 -44.27 -92.45 -29.88
C PHE A 413 -45.12 -93.49 -29.13
N LEU A 414 -45.56 -93.17 -27.90
CA LEU A 414 -46.46 -94.03 -27.14
C LEU A 414 -47.86 -94.12 -27.77
N LYS A 415 -48.35 -93.06 -28.43
CA LYS A 415 -49.61 -93.08 -29.20
C LYS A 415 -49.52 -94.10 -30.34
N ILE A 416 -48.43 -94.08 -31.10
CA ILE A 416 -48.17 -95.01 -32.20
C ILE A 416 -48.03 -96.44 -31.65
N THR A 417 -47.19 -96.64 -30.62
CA THR A 417 -46.94 -97.94 -29.99
C THR A 417 -48.21 -98.56 -29.39
N LEU A 418 -49.07 -97.77 -28.74
CA LEU A 418 -50.36 -98.24 -28.19
C LEU A 418 -51.33 -98.67 -29.29
N THR A 419 -51.27 -98.04 -30.46
CA THR A 419 -52.09 -98.40 -31.62
C THR A 419 -51.67 -99.76 -32.18
N GLN A 420 -50.39 -100.10 -32.12
CA GLN A 420 -49.83 -101.39 -32.60
C GLN A 420 -50.01 -102.56 -31.61
N THR A 421 -49.96 -102.31 -30.30
CA THR A 421 -49.87 -103.37 -29.27
C THR A 421 -51.21 -103.84 -28.67
N LYS A 422 -52.36 -103.33 -29.13
CA LYS A 422 -53.73 -103.67 -28.65
C LYS A 422 -53.86 -103.83 -27.11
N LYS A 423 -54.20 -102.72 -26.43
CA LYS A 423 -54.64 -102.63 -25.01
C LYS A 423 -53.59 -102.94 -23.93
N ASN A 424 -52.49 -102.15 -23.90
CA ASN A 424 -51.59 -102.10 -22.74
C ASN A 424 -51.94 -100.91 -21.82
N TYR A 425 -52.64 -101.19 -20.71
CA TYR A 425 -53.11 -100.18 -19.75
C TYR A 425 -51.98 -99.36 -19.12
N ASN A 426 -50.83 -99.98 -18.84
CA ASN A 426 -49.69 -99.29 -18.23
C ASN A 426 -49.07 -98.25 -19.18
N LEU A 427 -48.97 -98.57 -20.47
CA LEU A 427 -48.51 -97.61 -21.49
C LEU A 427 -49.52 -96.47 -21.70
N GLN A 428 -50.82 -96.76 -21.59
CA GLN A 428 -51.88 -95.76 -21.69
C GLN A 428 -51.83 -94.76 -20.51
N MET A 429 -51.61 -95.23 -19.28
CA MET A 429 -51.43 -94.36 -18.11
C MET A 429 -50.15 -93.52 -18.20
N LYS A 430 -49.03 -94.09 -18.69
CA LYS A 430 -47.80 -93.33 -18.96
C LYS A 430 -48.02 -92.23 -20.00
N ARG A 431 -48.75 -92.53 -21.08
CA ARG A 431 -49.12 -91.55 -22.12
C ARG A 431 -49.99 -90.43 -21.54
N GLN A 432 -51.02 -90.75 -20.75
CA GLN A 432 -51.86 -89.73 -20.11
C GLN A 432 -51.07 -88.80 -19.18
N ARG A 433 -50.14 -89.35 -18.39
CA ARG A 433 -49.23 -88.55 -17.55
C ARG A 433 -48.33 -87.64 -18.38
N LEU A 434 -47.79 -88.13 -19.49
CA LEU A 434 -46.96 -87.32 -20.39
C LEU A 434 -47.75 -86.20 -21.07
N VAL A 435 -48.98 -86.46 -21.52
CA VAL A 435 -49.85 -85.41 -22.08
C VAL A 435 -50.17 -84.34 -21.05
N LYS A 436 -50.47 -84.74 -19.80
CA LYS A 436 -50.68 -83.78 -18.71
C LYS A 436 -49.42 -82.95 -18.45
N GLN A 437 -48.25 -83.58 -18.39
CA GLN A 437 -46.98 -82.86 -18.23
C GLN A 437 -46.65 -81.92 -19.41
N VAL A 438 -47.04 -82.27 -20.63
CA VAL A 438 -46.91 -81.37 -21.80
C VAL A 438 -47.81 -80.16 -21.65
N HIS A 439 -49.05 -80.35 -21.18
CA HIS A 439 -49.98 -79.25 -20.92
C HIS A 439 -49.51 -78.34 -19.79
N ASP A 440 -49.03 -78.90 -18.67
CA ASP A 440 -48.46 -78.12 -17.57
C ASP A 440 -47.23 -77.31 -18.03
N LEU A 441 -46.41 -77.87 -18.94
CA LEU A 441 -45.27 -77.17 -19.56
C LEU A 441 -45.72 -76.08 -20.55
N GLU A 442 -46.88 -76.22 -21.19
CA GLU A 442 -47.48 -75.18 -22.05
C GLU A 442 -47.93 -73.97 -21.24
N GLU A 443 -48.65 -74.20 -20.15
CA GLU A 443 -49.06 -73.12 -19.26
C GLU A 443 -47.85 -72.39 -18.65
N PHE A 444 -46.81 -73.15 -18.28
CA PHE A 444 -45.56 -72.58 -17.78
C PHE A 444 -44.83 -71.73 -18.83
N LEU A 445 -44.77 -72.19 -20.09
CA LEU A 445 -44.18 -71.42 -21.18
C LEU A 445 -44.95 -70.14 -21.48
N VAL A 446 -46.29 -70.15 -21.40
CA VAL A 446 -47.12 -68.95 -21.53
C VAL A 446 -46.84 -67.96 -20.39
N SER A 447 -46.60 -68.45 -19.16
CA SER A 447 -46.20 -67.60 -18.04
C SER A 447 -44.84 -66.94 -18.30
N ILE A 448 -43.83 -67.71 -18.73
CA ILE A 448 -42.50 -67.16 -19.07
C ILE A 448 -42.59 -66.15 -20.22
N GLU A 449 -43.48 -66.36 -21.19
CA GLU A 449 -43.68 -65.41 -22.29
C GLU A 449 -44.24 -64.06 -21.83
N ARG A 450 -45.15 -64.08 -20.85
CA ARG A 450 -45.66 -62.84 -20.23
C ARG A 450 -44.56 -62.14 -19.44
N GLU A 451 -43.83 -62.88 -18.60
CA GLU A 451 -42.72 -62.34 -17.81
C GLU A 451 -41.61 -61.76 -18.72
N LEU A 452 -41.30 -62.42 -19.85
CA LEU A 452 -40.37 -61.90 -20.84
C LEU A 452 -40.86 -60.58 -21.45
N SER A 453 -42.13 -60.49 -21.82
CA SER A 453 -42.71 -59.24 -22.36
C SER A 453 -42.63 -58.11 -21.33
N ASP A 454 -42.95 -58.38 -20.07
CA ASP A 454 -42.91 -57.40 -18.99
C ASP A 454 -41.47 -56.90 -18.73
N VAL A 455 -40.48 -57.79 -18.76
CA VAL A 455 -39.06 -57.41 -18.62
C VAL A 455 -38.56 -56.61 -19.83
N GLU A 456 -38.98 -56.97 -21.05
CA GLU A 456 -38.62 -56.23 -22.27
C GLU A 456 -39.20 -54.80 -22.26
N ASP A 457 -40.44 -54.62 -21.81
CA ASP A 457 -41.08 -53.32 -21.66
C ASP A 457 -40.40 -52.47 -20.58
N GLN A 458 -40.10 -53.05 -19.42
CA GLN A 458 -39.37 -52.35 -18.35
C GLN A 458 -37.97 -51.91 -18.81
N MET A 459 -37.28 -52.76 -19.57
CA MET A 459 -35.96 -52.45 -20.13
C MET A 459 -36.04 -51.30 -21.14
N MET A 460 -37.07 -51.25 -21.99
CA MET A 460 -37.28 -50.15 -22.95
C MET A 460 -37.50 -48.81 -22.22
N VAL A 461 -38.36 -48.78 -21.20
CA VAL A 461 -38.61 -47.57 -20.38
C VAL A 461 -37.32 -47.10 -19.71
N LYS A 462 -36.57 -48.02 -19.10
CA LYS A 462 -35.30 -47.69 -18.42
C LYS A 462 -34.21 -47.23 -19.40
N LYS A 463 -34.16 -47.78 -20.61
CA LYS A 463 -33.25 -47.31 -21.68
C LYS A 463 -33.57 -45.88 -22.11
N GLN A 464 -34.84 -45.53 -22.22
CA GLN A 464 -35.27 -44.16 -22.51
C GLN A 464 -34.96 -43.19 -21.36
N GLU A 465 -35.19 -43.63 -20.10
CA GLU A 465 -34.83 -42.85 -18.90
C GLU A 465 -33.31 -42.57 -18.85
N LYS A 466 -32.49 -43.59 -19.12
CA LYS A 466 -31.03 -43.49 -19.23
C LYS A 466 -30.61 -42.44 -20.28
N PHE A 467 -31.20 -42.47 -21.47
CA PHE A 467 -30.88 -41.54 -22.55
C PHE A 467 -31.13 -40.08 -22.13
N LEU A 468 -32.33 -39.78 -21.63
CA LEU A 468 -32.70 -38.43 -21.19
C LEU A 468 -31.84 -37.95 -20.00
N LEU A 469 -31.52 -38.86 -19.07
CA LEU A 469 -30.68 -38.50 -17.94
C LEU A 469 -29.23 -38.24 -18.35
N ARG A 470 -28.72 -38.95 -19.36
CA ARG A 470 -27.38 -38.72 -19.92
C ARG A 470 -27.26 -37.34 -20.54
N GLU A 471 -28.24 -36.90 -21.33
CA GLU A 471 -28.28 -35.53 -21.87
C GLU A 471 -28.31 -34.46 -20.77
N LYS A 472 -29.05 -34.72 -19.68
CA LYS A 472 -29.06 -33.84 -18.50
C LYS A 472 -27.71 -33.79 -17.81
N VAL A 473 -27.02 -34.92 -17.64
CA VAL A 473 -25.67 -34.98 -17.08
C VAL A 473 -24.69 -34.16 -17.94
N ASP A 474 -24.73 -34.30 -19.25
CA ASP A 474 -23.85 -33.57 -20.16
C ASP A 474 -24.10 -32.05 -20.12
N THR A 475 -25.38 -31.65 -20.05
CA THR A 475 -25.75 -30.22 -19.93
C THR A 475 -25.29 -29.63 -18.58
N HIS A 476 -25.48 -30.37 -17.49
CA HIS A 476 -25.04 -29.94 -16.17
C HIS A 476 -23.52 -29.96 -16.02
N GLN A 477 -22.81 -30.86 -16.71
CA GLN A 477 -21.36 -30.88 -16.78
C GLN A 477 -20.84 -29.59 -17.41
N LYS A 478 -21.34 -29.23 -18.60
CA LYS A 478 -20.97 -27.97 -19.28
C LYS A 478 -21.27 -26.74 -18.41
N THR A 479 -22.41 -26.74 -17.73
CA THR A 479 -22.81 -25.65 -16.83
C THR A 479 -21.87 -25.53 -15.63
N TYR A 480 -21.51 -26.66 -15.00
CA TYR A 480 -20.55 -26.71 -13.90
C TYR A 480 -19.16 -26.22 -14.35
N GLU A 481 -18.67 -26.67 -15.50
CA GLU A 481 -17.38 -26.25 -16.07
C GLU A 481 -17.35 -24.76 -16.37
N ALA A 482 -18.42 -24.19 -16.93
CA ALA A 482 -18.54 -22.76 -17.16
C ALA A 482 -18.48 -21.97 -15.85
N PHE A 483 -19.26 -22.35 -14.83
CA PHE A 483 -19.21 -21.69 -13.53
C PHE A 483 -17.87 -21.84 -12.83
N LYS A 484 -17.21 -22.99 -12.97
CA LYS A 484 -15.88 -23.24 -12.41
C LYS A 484 -14.83 -22.34 -13.07
N THR A 485 -14.84 -22.26 -14.40
CA THR A 485 -13.91 -21.40 -15.15
C THR A 485 -14.10 -19.92 -14.79
N ASP A 486 -15.36 -19.48 -14.68
CA ASP A 486 -15.67 -18.12 -14.23
C ASP A 486 -15.17 -17.91 -12.79
N PHE A 487 -15.39 -18.86 -11.89
CA PHE A 487 -14.92 -18.78 -10.50
C PHE A 487 -13.40 -18.65 -10.41
N ASP A 488 -12.65 -19.48 -11.13
CA ASP A 488 -11.19 -19.46 -11.15
C ASP A 488 -10.68 -18.09 -11.65
N ARG A 489 -11.24 -17.59 -12.77
CA ARG A 489 -10.91 -16.27 -13.31
C ARG A 489 -11.22 -15.13 -12.33
N TYR A 490 -12.35 -15.20 -11.63
CA TYR A 490 -12.69 -14.22 -10.60
C TYR A 490 -11.74 -14.28 -9.40
N SER A 491 -11.28 -15.48 -9.02
CA SER A 491 -10.32 -15.68 -7.93
C SER A 491 -8.97 -15.06 -8.27
N ASP A 492 -8.44 -15.31 -9.48
CA ASP A 492 -7.16 -14.73 -9.94
C ASP A 492 -7.22 -13.20 -10.00
N GLY A 493 -8.34 -12.65 -10.50
CA GLY A 493 -8.56 -11.21 -10.54
C GLY A 493 -8.64 -10.58 -9.15
N LEU A 494 -9.19 -11.32 -8.17
CA LEU A 494 -9.27 -10.88 -6.80
C LEU A 494 -7.90 -10.85 -6.13
N GLU A 495 -7.06 -11.87 -6.34
CA GLU A 495 -5.70 -11.93 -5.80
C GLU A 495 -4.87 -10.74 -6.27
N LYS A 496 -4.92 -10.40 -7.57
CA LYS A 496 -4.23 -9.20 -8.10
C LYS A 496 -4.73 -7.92 -7.43
N LEU A 497 -6.03 -7.80 -7.21
CA LEU A 497 -6.60 -6.63 -6.55
C LEU A 497 -6.21 -6.54 -5.06
N GLU A 498 -6.09 -7.68 -4.37
CA GLU A 498 -5.56 -7.73 -2.99
C GLU A 498 -4.10 -7.30 -2.95
N GLN A 499 -3.28 -7.77 -3.89
CA GLN A 499 -1.89 -7.34 -4.03
C GLN A 499 -1.79 -5.82 -4.28
N GLU A 500 -2.61 -5.27 -5.18
CA GLU A 500 -2.67 -3.81 -5.42
C GLU A 500 -3.01 -3.02 -4.14
N VAL A 501 -4.02 -3.45 -3.38
CA VAL A 501 -4.40 -2.80 -2.12
C VAL A 501 -3.28 -2.90 -1.07
N ASN A 502 -2.61 -4.04 -0.98
CA ASN A 502 -1.48 -4.23 -0.07
C ASN A 502 -0.31 -3.32 -0.43
N VAL A 503 0.03 -3.19 -1.72
CA VAL A 503 1.09 -2.28 -2.19
C VAL A 503 0.75 -0.82 -1.86
N LEU A 504 -0.47 -0.38 -2.16
CA LEU A 504 -0.92 0.98 -1.84
C LEU A 504 -0.90 1.25 -0.33
N SER A 505 -1.24 0.25 0.48
CA SER A 505 -1.21 0.35 1.94
C SER A 505 0.22 0.42 2.47
N GLY A 506 1.15 -0.34 1.89
CA GLY A 506 2.58 -0.28 2.19
C GLY A 506 3.19 1.08 1.83
N GLN A 507 2.88 1.61 0.64
CA GLN A 507 3.31 2.95 0.22
C GLN A 507 2.75 4.04 1.14
N LEU A 508 1.48 3.92 1.53
CA LEU A 508 0.88 4.84 2.48
C LEU A 508 1.60 4.81 3.82
N LEU A 509 1.91 3.63 4.35
CA LEU A 509 2.66 3.47 5.59
C LEU A 509 4.03 4.14 5.49
N GLN A 510 4.78 3.93 4.41
CA GLN A 510 6.08 4.58 4.19
C GLN A 510 5.97 6.12 4.17
N LEU A 511 4.99 6.67 3.46
CA LEU A 511 4.74 8.12 3.45
C LEU A 511 4.36 8.66 4.84
N GLU A 512 3.57 7.91 5.60
CA GLU A 512 3.19 8.30 6.96
C GLU A 512 4.37 8.25 7.92
N ILE A 513 5.27 7.27 7.74
CA ILE A 513 6.55 7.18 8.45
C ILE A 513 7.41 8.41 8.15
N ILE A 514 7.58 8.80 6.88
CA ILE A 514 8.32 10.02 6.49
C ILE A 514 7.76 11.24 7.21
N GLN A 515 6.44 11.46 7.09
CA GLN A 515 5.80 12.62 7.69
C GLN A 515 6.01 12.63 9.20
N THR A 516 5.90 11.47 9.87
CA THR A 516 6.09 11.36 11.32
C THR A 516 7.53 11.62 11.73
N TYR A 517 8.52 11.11 11.00
CA TYR A 517 9.93 11.34 11.31
C TYR A 517 10.32 12.81 11.13
N LYS A 518 10.02 13.42 9.98
CA LYS A 518 10.37 14.82 9.70
C LYS A 518 9.70 15.79 10.66
N SER A 519 8.45 15.52 11.02
CA SER A 519 7.68 16.40 11.89
C SER A 519 7.81 16.05 13.38
N SER A 520 8.44 14.93 13.74
CA SER A 520 8.57 14.48 15.14
C SER A 520 9.04 15.61 16.08
N PRO A 521 8.38 15.81 17.24
CA PRO A 521 8.76 16.83 18.21
C PRO A 521 10.24 16.76 18.61
N GLU A 522 10.82 15.55 18.70
CA GLU A 522 12.23 15.37 19.06
C GLU A 522 13.20 15.94 18.01
N ASN A 523 12.80 15.93 16.74
CA ASN A 523 13.58 16.46 15.63
C ASN A 523 13.32 17.97 15.47
N VAL A 524 12.06 18.38 15.63
CA VAL A 524 11.65 19.79 15.55
C VAL A 524 12.24 20.62 16.70
N GLU A 525 12.33 20.07 17.92
CA GLU A 525 12.94 20.74 19.07
C GLU A 525 14.43 21.06 18.88
N GLN A 526 15.15 20.35 18.01
CA GLN A 526 16.56 20.60 17.72
C GLN A 526 16.77 21.78 16.76
N ILE A 527 15.71 22.22 16.08
CA ILE A 527 15.75 23.35 15.15
C ILE A 527 15.77 24.69 15.90
N PHE A 528 15.13 24.77 17.06
CA PHE A 528 15.00 26.01 17.82
C PHE A 528 16.16 26.25 18.80
N ASP A 529 16.49 27.52 19.03
CA ASP A 529 17.35 27.92 20.15
C ASP A 529 16.61 27.70 21.48
N ARG A 530 16.95 26.63 22.20
CA ARG A 530 16.43 26.44 23.56
C ARG A 530 16.93 27.57 24.46
N PRO A 531 16.05 28.34 25.13
CA PRO A 531 16.47 29.13 26.26
C PRO A 531 17.01 28.17 27.33
N GLN A 532 18.26 28.37 27.79
CA GLN A 532 18.91 27.52 28.81
C GLN A 532 18.11 27.38 30.12
N THR A 533 17.05 28.17 30.31
CA THR A 533 16.25 28.29 31.54
C THR A 533 14.94 27.50 31.53
N VAL A 534 14.46 26.98 30.40
CA VAL A 534 13.19 26.22 30.37
C VAL A 534 13.47 24.73 30.56
N LYS A 535 13.45 24.28 31.83
CA LYS A 535 13.43 22.84 32.15
C LYS A 535 12.07 22.25 31.77
N LEU A 536 11.95 21.72 30.56
CA LEU A 536 10.82 20.86 30.22
C LEU A 536 10.90 19.55 31.02
N ALA A 537 9.74 19.00 31.35
CA ALA A 537 9.63 17.71 32.03
C ALA A 537 10.41 16.64 31.24
N PRO A 538 11.12 15.72 31.93
CA PRO A 538 11.97 14.74 31.26
C PRO A 538 11.19 13.95 30.22
N SER A 539 11.77 13.81 29.01
CA SER A 539 11.18 13.10 27.88
C SER A 539 10.83 11.66 28.27
N LEU A 540 9.96 10.99 27.51
CA LEU A 540 9.60 9.59 27.80
C LEU A 540 10.85 8.69 27.83
N LYS A 541 11.79 8.91 26.91
CA LYS A 541 13.10 8.23 26.87
C LYS A 541 13.95 8.54 28.11
N GLU A 542 13.94 9.78 28.57
CA GLU A 542 14.67 10.17 29.78
C GLU A 542 14.01 9.66 31.07
N LYS A 543 12.67 9.60 31.13
CA LYS A 543 11.92 8.93 32.21
C LYS A 543 12.21 7.43 32.23
N ILE A 544 12.25 6.77 31.06
CA ILE A 544 12.62 5.34 30.95
C ILE A 544 14.07 5.13 31.38
N ARG A 545 15.00 5.98 30.94
CA ARG A 545 16.42 5.90 31.33
C ARG A 545 16.63 6.17 32.82
N ARG A 546 15.93 7.16 33.40
CA ARG A 546 15.95 7.44 34.84
C ARG A 546 15.36 6.29 35.65
N LYS A 547 14.25 5.67 35.19
CA LYS A 547 13.70 4.45 35.80
C LYS A 547 14.67 3.27 35.73
N ARG A 548 15.32 3.05 34.58
CA ARG A 548 16.34 2.00 34.45
C ARG A 548 17.56 2.25 35.34
N LYS A 549 18.03 3.49 35.45
CA LYS A 549 19.12 3.84 36.38
C LYS A 549 18.73 3.65 37.84
N ALA A 550 17.50 4.04 38.22
CA ALA A 550 17.00 3.87 39.58
C ALA A 550 16.85 2.39 39.99
N LEU A 551 16.55 1.51 39.02
CA LEU A 551 16.49 0.05 39.21
C LEU A 551 17.89 -0.60 39.35
N VAL A 552 18.96 0.03 38.86
CA VAL A 552 20.34 -0.48 38.97
C VAL A 552 21.02 -0.02 40.26
N THR A 553 20.51 1.05 40.89
CA THR A 553 21.01 1.56 42.18
C THR A 553 20.23 1.02 43.39
N SER A 554 19.30 0.09 43.18
CA SER A 554 18.49 -0.53 44.23
C SER A 554 18.86 -2.00 44.51
N GLU A 555 20.09 -2.41 44.16
CA GLU A 555 20.70 -3.67 44.61
C GLU A 555 21.80 -3.40 45.64
#